data_AF-A0A256ZDP8-F1
#
_entry.id   AF-A0A256ZDP8-F1
#
_cell.length_a   1.000
_cell.length_b   1.000
_cell.length_c   1.000
_cell.angle_alpha   90.00
_cell.angle_beta   90.00
_cell.angle_gamma   90.00
#
_symmetry.space_group_name_H-M   'P 1'
#
loop_
_entity.id
_entity.type
_entity.pdbx_description
1 polymer ?
#
loop_
_entity_poly.entity_id
_entity_poly.type
_entity_poly.pdbx_seq_one_letter_code
_entity_poly.pdbx_strand_id
1 'polypeptide(L)' 'MGRALITITNDTCIVSLYGEGRLFKEYKLGGVSKLVIETGGVVLSRCSNGTCFISIDNVSKVNINRSSEGSYVVKIS' A
#
# COMPACT_ATOMS: atom_id res chain seq x y z
N MET A 1 -9.89 2.83 14.33
CA MET A 1 -9.04 1.89 13.57
C MET A 1 -9.30 2.11 12.08
N GLY A 2 -8.26 2.26 11.27
CA GLY A 2 -8.38 2.49 9.82
C GLY A 2 -8.15 1.24 9.00
N ARG A 3 -8.24 1.37 7.68
CA ARG A 3 -7.93 0.33 6.68
C ARG A 3 -7.01 0.92 5.62
N ALA A 4 -6.05 0.15 5.12
CA ALA A 4 -5.28 0.50 3.94
C ALA A 4 -5.65 -0.42 2.78
N LEU A 5 -5.87 0.17 1.61
CA LEU A 5 -5.95 -0.53 0.33
C LEU A 5 -4.74 -0.13 -0.51
N ILE A 6 -3.95 -1.11 -0.91
CA ILE A 6 -2.78 -0.91 -1.75
C ILE A 6 -3.10 -1.50 -3.13
N THR A 7 -3.05 -0.67 -4.16
CA THR A 7 -3.21 -1.09 -5.55
C THR A 7 -1.85 -1.02 -6.24
N ILE A 8 -1.35 -2.14 -6.72
CA ILE A 8 -0.06 -2.27 -7.39
C ILE A 8 -0.36 -2.57 -8.86
N THR A 9 0.12 -1.73 -9.76
CA THR A 9 0.17 -2.00 -11.21
C THR A 9 1.63 -2.19 -11.63
N ASN A 10 1.87 -2.50 -12.90
CA ASN A 10 3.22 -2.71 -13.42
C ASN A 10 4.19 -1.55 -13.13
N ASP A 11 3.71 -0.32 -13.17
CA ASP A 11 4.57 0.88 -13.09
C ASP A 11 4.30 1.76 -11.87
N THR A 12 3.21 1.49 -11.16
CA THR A 12 2.69 2.37 -10.11
C THR A 12 2.18 1.59 -8.92
N CYS A 13 2.38 2.12 -7.72
CA CYS A 13 1.71 1.65 -6.51
C CYS A 13 0.89 2.81 -5.93
N ILE A 14 -0.37 2.53 -5.58
CA ILE A 14 -1.27 3.48 -4.92
C ILE A 14 -1.58 2.94 -3.54
N VAL A 15 -1.33 3.73 -2.50
CA VAL A 15 -1.67 3.39 -1.11
C VAL A 15 -2.80 4.31 -0.67
N SER A 16 -4.01 3.78 -0.58
CA SER A 16 -5.24 4.49 -0.19
C SER A 16 -5.59 4.14 1.26
N LEU A 17 -5.69 5.14 2.13
CA LEU A 17 -5.98 4.97 3.55
C LEU A 17 -7.40 5.42 3.86
N TYR A 18 -8.12 4.57 4.59
CA TYR A 18 -9.52 4.74 4.95
C TYR A 18 -9.69 4.81 6.46
N GLY A 19 -10.56 5.69 6.93
CA GLY A 19 -11.00 5.83 8.32
C GLY A 19 -12.52 5.91 8.34
N GLU A 20 -13.17 5.09 9.17
CA GLU A 20 -14.65 5.04 9.28
C GLU A 20 -15.36 4.88 7.91
N GLY A 21 -14.75 4.11 7.00
CA GLY A 21 -15.29 3.86 5.66
C GLY A 21 -15.05 4.98 4.63
N ARG A 22 -14.35 6.07 4.99
CA ARG A 22 -14.04 7.18 4.09
C ARG A 22 -12.55 7.21 3.74
N LEU A 23 -12.24 7.48 2.47
CA LEU A 23 -10.87 7.74 2.04
C LEU A 23 -10.38 9.04 2.69
N PHE A 24 -9.28 9.00 3.43
CA PHE A 24 -8.72 10.18 4.09
C PHE A 24 -7.35 10.59 3.52
N LYS A 25 -6.60 9.66 2.94
CA LYS A 25 -5.29 9.96 2.32
C LYS A 25 -4.94 8.95 1.26
N GLU A 26 -4.26 9.41 0.21
CA GLU A 26 -3.75 8.55 -0.85
C GLU A 26 -2.30 8.91 -1.19
N TYR A 27 -1.48 7.91 -1.49
CA TYR A 27 -0.11 8.07 -1.96
C TYR A 27 0.07 7.38 -3.30
N LYS A 28 0.51 8.12 -4.32
CA LYS A 28 0.86 7.56 -5.62
C LYS A 28 2.38 7.46 -5.74
N LEU A 29 2.87 6.23 -5.82
CA LEU A 29 4.28 5.87 -5.92
C LEU A 29 4.54 5.43 -7.37
N GLY A 30 5.25 6.24 -8.15
CA GLY A 30 5.57 5.93 -9.55
C GLY A 30 6.99 5.41 -9.73
N GLY A 31 7.23 4.65 -10.80
CA GLY A 31 8.56 4.11 -11.11
C GLY A 31 9.02 3.07 -10.10
N VAL A 32 8.09 2.22 -9.68
CA VAL A 32 8.31 1.23 -8.62
C VAL A 32 9.03 0.03 -9.22
N SER A 33 10.35 -0.03 -9.07
CA SER A 33 11.14 -1.19 -9.49
C SER A 33 10.95 -2.38 -8.54
N LYS A 34 10.71 -2.10 -7.26
CA LYS A 34 10.46 -3.09 -6.22
C LYS A 34 9.60 -2.47 -5.11
N LEU A 35 8.60 -3.23 -4.65
CA LEU A 35 7.74 -2.85 -3.54
C LEU A 35 7.83 -3.91 -2.42
N VAL A 36 8.08 -3.46 -1.19
CA VAL A 36 8.04 -4.32 0.00
C VAL A 36 6.99 -3.75 0.96
N ILE A 37 6.05 -4.59 1.39
CA ILE A 37 5.00 -4.22 2.33
C ILE A 37 5.26 -4.97 3.64
N GLU A 38 5.56 -4.24 4.70
CA GLU A 38 5.74 -4.78 6.03
C GLU A 38 4.49 -4.47 6.86
N THR A 39 3.77 -5.49 7.29
CA THR A 39 2.59 -5.32 8.13
C THR A 39 2.43 -6.42 9.15
N GLY A 40 1.97 -6.06 10.35
CA GLY A 40 1.54 -6.99 11.39
C GLY A 40 0.06 -7.34 11.34
N GLY A 41 -0.70 -6.78 10.39
CA GLY A 41 -2.14 -6.97 10.26
C GLY A 41 -2.54 -8.17 9.41
N VAL A 42 -3.83 -8.48 9.39
CA VAL A 42 -4.40 -9.46 8.45
C VAL A 42 -4.35 -8.87 7.04
N VAL A 43 -3.77 -9.63 6.12
CA VAL A 43 -3.58 -9.22 4.73
C VAL A 43 -4.50 -10.04 3.83
N LEU A 44 -5.37 -9.35 3.08
CA LEU A 44 -6.11 -9.94 1.97
C LEU A 44 -5.50 -9.44 0.67
N SER A 45 -5.02 -10.34 -0.18
CA SER A 45 -4.45 -9.99 -1.48
C SER A 45 -5.20 -10.66 -2.64
N ARG A 46 -5.38 -9.93 -3.74
CA ARG A 46 -5.92 -10.46 -5.00
C ARG A 46 -5.18 -9.83 -6.16
N CYS A 47 -4.65 -10.65 -7.06
CA CYS A 47 -4.01 -10.18 -8.29
C CYS A 47 -4.84 -10.58 -9.51
N SER A 48 -4.92 -9.69 -10.50
CA SER A 48 -5.59 -9.90 -11.78
C SER A 48 -4.94 -9.03 -12.85
N ASN A 49 -4.55 -9.62 -13.99
CA ASN A 49 -4.01 -8.92 -15.17
C ASN A 49 -2.94 -7.87 -14.85
N GLY A 50 -1.90 -8.24 -14.09
CA GLY A 50 -0.80 -7.33 -13.75
C GLY A 50 -1.15 -6.25 -12.71
N THR A 51 -2.35 -6.33 -12.12
CA THR A 51 -2.75 -5.48 -10.99
C THR A 51 -2.97 -6.31 -9.73
N CYS A 52 -2.37 -5.92 -8.61
CA CYS A 52 -2.59 -6.55 -7.31
C CYS A 52 -3.25 -5.57 -6.34
N PHE A 53 -4.26 -6.05 -5.61
CA PHE A 53 -4.95 -5.32 -4.57
C PHE A 53 -4.62 -5.98 -3.22
N ILE A 54 -4.20 -5.18 -2.26
CA ILE A 54 -3.85 -5.63 -0.91
C ILE A 54 -4.65 -4.81 0.08
N SER A 55 -5.47 -5.47 0.88
CA SER A 55 -6.26 -4.85 1.93
C SER A 55 -5.69 -5.23 3.29
N ILE A 56 -5.50 -4.23 4.14
CA ILE A 56 -4.95 -4.36 5.48
C ILE A 56 -5.87 -3.61 6.43
N ASP A 57 -6.42 -4.31 7.43
CA ASP A 57 -7.29 -3.74 8.45
C ASP A 57 -6.50 -3.34 9.71
N ASN A 58 -7.17 -2.62 10.61
CA ASN A 58 -6.61 -2.12 11.87
C ASN A 58 -5.37 -1.25 11.71
N VAL A 59 -5.30 -0.48 10.62
CA VAL A 59 -4.20 0.43 10.34
C VAL A 59 -4.29 1.66 11.25
N SER A 60 -3.20 1.93 11.95
CA SER A 60 -2.98 3.10 12.80
C SER A 60 -1.94 4.05 12.20
N LYS A 61 -0.95 3.51 11.47
CA LYS A 61 0.16 4.29 10.90
C LYS A 61 0.67 3.65 9.62
N VAL A 62 1.02 4.51 8.65
CA VAL A 62 1.70 4.11 7.40
C VAL A 62 2.94 4.97 7.19
N ASN A 63 4.09 4.33 7.01
CA ASN A 63 5.34 4.98 6.63
C ASN A 63 5.78 4.48 5.26
N ILE A 64 6.09 5.40 4.35
CA ILE A 64 6.53 5.08 2.99
C ILE A 64 7.94 5.64 2.83
N ASN A 65 8.90 4.75 2.60
CA ASN A 65 10.29 5.12 2.31
C ASN A 65 10.63 4.74 0.88
N ARG A 66 11.26 5.67 0.16
CA ARG A 66 11.81 5.43 -1.18
C ARG A 66 13.32 5.28 -1.06
N SER A 67 13.89 4.18 -1.57
CA SER A 67 15.33 4.03 -1.70
C SER A 67 15.86 4.89 -2.86
N SER A 68 17.16 5.18 -2.84
CA SER A 68 17.86 5.85 -3.95
C SER A 68 17.77 5.06 -5.27
N GLU A 69 17.58 3.75 -5.20
CA GLU A 69 17.45 2.83 -6.34
C GLU A 69 16.00 2.73 -6.89
N GLY A 70 15.07 3.55 -6.39
CA GLY A 70 13.68 3.57 -6.85
C GLY A 70 12.78 2.48 -6.26
N SER A 71 13.26 1.72 -5.27
CA SER A 71 12.43 0.78 -4.53
C SER A 71 11.61 1.50 -3.45
N TYR A 72 10.44 0.98 -3.13
CA TYR A 72 9.58 1.49 -2.06
C TYR A 72 9.40 0.45 -0.95
N VAL A 73 9.53 0.89 0.30
CA VAL A 73 9.17 0.12 1.49
C VAL A 73 8.00 0.80 2.18
N VAL A 74 6.87 0.09 2.24
CA VAL A 74 5.63 0.55 2.88
C VAL A 74 5.45 -0.21 4.18
N LYS A 75 5.60 0.48 5.31
CA LYS A 75 5.43 -0.10 6.65
C LYS A 75 4.07 0.30 7.23
N ILE A 76 3.27 -0.69 7.64
CA ILE A 76 1.89 -0.52 8.10
C ILE A 76 1.71 -1.18 9.46
N SER A 77 1.34 -0.38 10.46
CA SER A 77 1.03 -0.79 11.83
C SER A 77 -0.32 -0.24 12.27
#